data_AF-R7S146-F1
#
_entry.id   AF-R7S146-F1
#
_cell.length_a   1.000
_cell.length_b   1.000
_cell.length_c   1.000
_cell.angle_alpha   90.00
_cell.angle_beta   90.00
_cell.angle_gamma   90.00
#
_symmetry.space_group_name_H-M   'P 1'
#
loop_
_entity.id
_entity.type
_entity.pdbx_description
1 polymer ?
#
loop_
_entity_poly.entity_id
_entity_poly.type
_entity_poly.pdbx_seq_one_letter_code
_entity_poly.pdbx_strand_id
1 'polypeptide(L)'
;MDLIDTNPGKIRYSDQYSMPIIEPGSIQEVKMNMQLAQRQLQSVQELARRAIAGIENAYRPGTSAAQTTADLASLKDTLRVLLDFLKQTGVGDLPLLPANVQPPQEQQMQELEAATKKLFERQKRLQDSAAVVVNIMNSQVQGASQGGEPSHSQHSQRR
;
A
#
# COMPACT_ATOMS: atom_id res chain seq x y z
N MET A 1 37.62 -52.84 -8.20
CA MET A 1 37.31 -51.77 -9.17
C MET A 1 35.81 -51.70 -9.29
N ASP A 2 35.19 -50.61 -8.84
CA ASP A 2 33.99 -50.06 -9.48
C ASP A 2 34.01 -48.55 -9.23
N LEU A 3 34.05 -47.82 -10.34
CA LEU A 3 34.06 -46.36 -10.42
C LEU A 3 32.65 -45.86 -10.13
N ILE A 4 32.47 -45.18 -8.99
CA ILE A 4 31.29 -44.35 -8.74
C ILE A 4 31.45 -43.04 -9.52
N ASP A 5 30.70 -42.95 -10.61
CA ASP A 5 30.54 -41.76 -11.43
C ASP A 5 29.95 -40.61 -10.61
N THR A 6 30.62 -39.48 -10.69
CA THR A 6 30.28 -38.22 -10.03
C THR A 6 29.37 -37.44 -10.98
N ASN A 7 28.08 -37.35 -10.67
CA ASN A 7 27.20 -36.36 -11.31
C ASN A 7 26.98 -35.15 -10.37
N PRO A 8 27.65 -34.01 -10.61
CA PRO A 8 27.48 -32.79 -9.84
C PRO A 8 26.35 -31.96 -10.46
N GLY A 9 25.10 -32.22 -10.08
CA GLY A 9 24.02 -31.51 -10.75
C GLY A 9 22.66 -31.73 -10.15
N LYS A 10 22.41 -31.05 -9.02
CA LYS A 10 21.12 -30.59 -8.47
C LYS A 10 21.08 -30.80 -6.95
N ILE A 11 21.86 -29.99 -6.25
CA ILE A 11 21.43 -29.59 -4.92
C ILE A 11 20.17 -28.75 -5.15
N ARG A 12 19.02 -29.33 -4.83
CA ARG A 12 17.75 -28.62 -4.71
C ARG A 12 17.90 -27.73 -3.48
N TYR A 13 18.49 -26.55 -3.67
CA TYR A 13 18.41 -25.51 -2.67
C TYR A 13 16.93 -25.13 -2.57
N SER A 14 16.37 -25.48 -1.42
CA SER A 14 15.10 -25.05 -0.85
C SER A 14 14.67 -23.67 -1.35
N ASP A 15 13.37 -23.52 -1.61
CA ASP A 15 12.64 -22.25 -1.67
C ASP A 15 13.35 -21.20 -0.80
N GLN A 16 14.09 -20.32 -1.46
CA GLN A 16 14.62 -19.14 -0.82
C GLN A 16 13.40 -18.36 -0.35
N TYR A 17 13.30 -18.20 0.96
CA TYR A 17 12.43 -17.24 1.61
C TYR A 17 12.68 -15.86 0.98
N SER A 18 11.96 -15.56 -0.10
CA SER A 18 11.71 -14.19 -0.50
C SER A 18 10.88 -13.61 0.63
N MET A 19 11.58 -13.04 1.62
CA MET A 19 10.98 -12.06 2.52
C MET A 19 10.19 -11.12 1.63
N PRO A 20 8.86 -10.97 1.81
CA PRO A 20 8.10 -10.06 0.98
C PRO A 20 8.79 -8.72 1.10
N ILE A 21 9.33 -8.22 -0.01
CA ILE A 21 9.87 -6.87 -0.06
C ILE A 21 8.64 -5.99 0.19
N ILE A 22 8.51 -5.50 1.41
CA ILE A 22 7.45 -4.58 1.76
C ILE A 22 7.83 -3.27 1.08
N GLU A 23 7.16 -2.97 -0.02
CA GLU A 23 7.38 -1.71 -0.73
C GLU A 23 7.03 -0.54 0.20
N PRO A 24 7.89 0.50 0.27
CA PRO A 24 7.60 1.70 1.05
C PRO A 24 6.27 2.34 0.65
N GLY A 25 5.41 2.64 1.63
CA GLY A 25 4.07 3.16 1.42
C GLY A 25 3.02 2.11 1.03
N SER A 26 3.38 0.83 0.98
CA SER A 26 2.42 -0.23 0.67
C SER A 26 1.43 -0.47 1.80
N ILE A 27 0.25 -1.00 1.46
CA ILE A 27 -0.79 -1.38 2.43
C ILE A 27 -0.25 -2.39 3.45
N GLN A 28 0.67 -3.27 3.04
CA GLN A 28 1.28 -4.26 3.92
C GLN A 28 2.21 -3.61 4.96
N GLU A 29 2.95 -2.57 4.57
CA GLU A 29 3.75 -1.78 5.51
C GLU A 29 2.86 -1.11 6.55
N VAL A 30 1.77 -0.47 6.10
CA VAL A 30 0.81 0.20 6.99
C VAL A 30 0.20 -0.80 7.97
N LYS A 31 -0.21 -1.99 7.51
CA LYS A 31 -0.72 -3.07 8.39
C LYS A 31 0.30 -3.49 9.44
N MET A 32 1.56 -3.68 9.04
CA MET A 32 2.64 -4.04 9.95
C MET A 32 2.89 -2.92 10.98
N ASN A 33 2.94 -1.67 10.52
CA ASN A 33 3.15 -0.51 11.38
C ASN A 33 2.00 -0.34 12.39
N MET A 34 0.75 -0.57 11.97
CA MET A 34 -0.40 -0.61 12.89
C MET A 34 -0.25 -1.68 13.97
N GLN A 35 0.15 -2.90 13.59
CA GLN A 35 0.38 -3.99 14.56
C GLN A 35 1.52 -3.67 15.53
N LEU A 36 2.59 -3.01 15.06
CA LEU A 36 3.69 -2.58 15.91
C LEU A 36 3.25 -1.46 16.87
N ALA A 37 2.50 -0.48 16.39
CA ALA A 37 1.92 0.58 17.22
C ALA A 37 1.02 0.00 18.32
N GLN A 38 0.17 -0.98 17.98
CA GLN A 38 -0.71 -1.64 18.96
C GLN A 38 0.08 -2.36 20.06
N ARG A 39 1.17 -3.05 19.71
CA ARG A 39 2.05 -3.69 20.70
C ARG A 39 2.73 -2.68 21.61
N GLN A 40 3.26 -1.59 21.06
CA GLN A 40 3.85 -0.52 21.85
C GLN A 40 2.83 0.14 22.79
N LEU A 41 1.59 0.33 22.31
CA LEU A 41 0.50 0.85 23.12
C LEU A 41 0.17 -0.05 24.31
N GLN A 42 0.18 -1.38 24.14
CA GLN A 42 0.00 -2.32 25.24
C GLN A 42 1.10 -2.15 26.30
N SER A 43 2.37 -2.03 25.90
CA SER A 43 3.47 -1.80 26.83
C SER A 43 3.32 -0.48 27.60
N VAL A 44 2.86 0.60 26.93
CA VAL A 44 2.53 1.87 27.58
C VAL A 44 1.43 1.69 28.62
N GLN A 45 0.35 0.96 28.29
CA GLN A 45 -0.76 0.70 29.22
C GLN A 45 -0.31 -0.08 30.46
N GLU A 46 0.56 -1.08 30.29
CA GLU A 46 1.11 -1.86 31.39
C GLU A 46 2.02 -1.02 32.31
N LEU A 47 2.89 -0.18 31.73
CA LEU A 47 3.74 0.74 32.48
C LEU A 47 2.90 1.78 33.23
N ALA A 48 1.86 2.33 32.59
CA ALA A 48 0.95 3.28 33.21
C ALA A 48 0.20 2.65 34.39
N ARG A 49 -0.32 1.42 34.24
CA ARG A 49 -0.97 0.69 35.35
C ARG A 49 -0.02 0.44 36.51
N ARG A 50 1.21 0.02 36.23
CA ARG A 50 2.24 -0.18 37.26
C ARG A 50 2.61 1.12 37.98
N ALA A 51 2.80 2.21 37.23
CA ALA A 51 3.08 3.52 37.80
C ALA A 51 1.93 4.01 38.68
N ILE A 52 0.67 3.89 38.23
CA ILE A 52 -0.51 4.26 39.01
C ILE A 52 -0.59 3.43 40.28
N ALA A 53 -0.47 2.10 40.19
CA ALA A 53 -0.48 1.23 41.35
C ALA A 53 0.65 1.58 42.34
N GLY A 54 1.84 1.92 41.83
CA GLY A 54 2.97 2.36 42.63
C GLY A 54 2.74 3.70 43.33
N ILE A 55 2.05 4.64 42.69
CA ILE A 55 1.69 5.95 43.26
C ILE A 55 0.59 5.80 44.31
N GLU A 56 -0.48 5.07 44.00
CA GLU A 56 -1.60 4.82 44.91
C GLU A 56 -1.17 4.07 46.18
N ASN A 57 -0.19 3.17 46.04
CA ASN A 57 0.33 2.37 47.14
C ASN A 57 1.70 2.86 47.66
N ALA A 58 2.08 4.12 47.40
CA ALA A 58 3.42 4.66 47.65
C ALA A 58 3.89 4.59 49.12
N TYR A 59 2.98 4.43 50.07
CA TYR A 59 3.25 4.32 51.51
C TYR A 59 2.89 2.95 52.11
N ARG A 60 2.59 1.96 51.26
CA ARG A 60 2.28 0.59 51.72
C ARG A 60 3.56 -0.24 51.79
N PRO A 61 3.73 -1.06 52.84
CA PRO A 61 4.83 -2.02 52.90
C PRO A 61 4.80 -2.93 51.67
N GLY A 62 5.94 -3.08 50.98
CA GLY A 62 6.06 -3.89 49.77
C GLY A 62 6.04 -3.11 48.46
N THR A 63 5.65 -1.82 48.47
CA THR A 63 5.76 -0.94 47.30
C THR A 63 7.10 -0.19 47.35
N SER A 64 7.91 -0.27 46.30
CA SER A 64 9.19 0.44 46.22
C SER A 64 9.03 1.76 45.46
N ALA A 65 9.24 2.89 46.13
CA ALA A 65 9.24 4.21 45.49
C ALA A 65 10.29 4.33 44.37
N ALA A 66 11.42 3.63 44.50
CA ALA A 66 12.44 3.54 43.46
C ALA A 66 11.91 2.82 42.21
N GLN A 67 11.15 1.74 42.38
CA GLN A 67 10.52 1.02 41.27
C GLN A 67 9.47 1.89 40.57
N THR A 68 8.59 2.55 41.32
CA THR A 68 7.60 3.48 40.76
C THR A 68 8.25 4.60 39.96
N THR A 69 9.38 5.13 40.43
CA THR A 69 10.15 6.16 39.72
C THR A 69 10.74 5.63 38.41
N ALA A 70 11.28 4.41 38.43
CA ALA A 70 11.80 3.75 37.23
C ALA A 70 10.69 3.43 36.21
N ASP A 71 9.53 2.97 36.66
CA ASP A 71 8.37 2.72 35.80
C ASP A 71 7.86 4.02 35.16
N LEU A 72 7.84 5.13 35.90
CA LEU A 72 7.50 6.46 35.38
C LEU A 72 8.49 6.98 34.35
N ALA A 73 9.79 6.78 34.57
CA ALA A 73 10.82 7.16 33.59
C ALA A 73 10.65 6.34 32.30
N SER A 74 10.51 5.02 32.44
CA SER A 74 10.30 4.10 31.32
C SER A 74 9.01 4.42 30.55
N LEU A 75 7.94 4.81 31.26
CA LEU A 75 6.69 5.24 30.64
C LEU A 75 6.88 6.48 29.78
N LYS A 76 7.60 7.50 30.28
CA LYS A 76 7.88 8.73 29.53
C LYS A 76 8.68 8.45 28.26
N ASP A 77 9.69 7.61 28.36
CA ASP A 77 10.54 7.26 27.21
C ASP A 77 9.75 6.44 26.18
N THR A 78 8.99 5.45 26.63
CA THR A 78 8.14 4.63 25.74
C THR A 78 7.08 5.48 25.04
N LEU A 79 6.48 6.46 25.73
CA LEU A 79 5.52 7.40 25.13
C LEU A 79 6.16 8.27 24.05
N ARG A 80 7.39 8.76 24.26
CA ARG A 80 8.10 9.51 23.22
C ARG A 80 8.38 8.65 21.99
N VAL A 81 8.89 7.44 22.21
CA VAL A 81 9.17 6.49 21.12
C VAL A 81 7.90 6.19 20.33
N LEU A 82 6.78 5.92 21.02
CA LEU A 82 5.49 5.68 20.38
C LEU A 82 5.01 6.91 19.59
N LEU A 83 5.14 8.12 20.16
CA LEU A 83 4.75 9.35 19.47
C LEU A 83 5.56 9.56 18.18
N ASP A 84 6.88 9.39 18.26
CA ASP A 84 7.76 9.55 17.10
C ASP A 84 7.47 8.47 16.05
N PHE A 85 7.21 7.24 16.49
CA PHE A 85 6.82 6.14 15.61
C PHE A 85 5.49 6.43 14.88
N LEU A 86 4.47 6.90 15.60
CA LEU A 86 3.16 7.21 15.01
C LEU A 86 3.24 8.36 14.00
N LYS A 87 4.11 9.35 14.24
CA LYS A 87 4.37 10.46 13.31
C LYS A 87 5.15 10.01 12.08
N GLN A 88 6.18 9.19 12.24
CA GLN A 88 7.03 8.73 11.14
C GLN A 88 6.29 7.77 10.21
N THR A 89 5.42 6.92 10.77
CA THR A 89 4.70 5.88 10.01
C THR A 89 3.34 6.33 9.47
N GLY A 90 2.86 7.51 9.86
CA GLY A 90 1.52 8.01 9.48
C GLY A 90 0.35 7.26 10.13
N VAL A 91 0.61 6.25 10.97
CA VAL A 91 -0.43 5.51 11.71
C VAL A 91 -1.19 6.43 12.67
N GLY A 92 -0.53 7.49 13.17
CA GLY A 92 -1.16 8.48 14.05
C GLY A 92 -2.24 9.35 13.37
N ASP A 93 -2.21 9.45 12.04
CA ASP A 93 -3.15 10.29 11.27
C ASP A 93 -4.37 9.51 10.75
N LEU A 94 -4.48 8.23 11.13
CA LEU A 94 -5.61 7.40 10.70
C LEU A 94 -6.92 7.92 11.30
N PRO A 95 -8.00 7.98 10.49
CA PRO A 95 -9.29 8.43 10.98
C PRO A 95 -9.79 7.48 12.06
N LEU A 96 -10.11 8.03 13.23
CA LEU A 96 -10.74 7.29 14.30
C LEU A 96 -12.16 6.93 13.87
N LEU A 97 -12.42 5.63 13.69
CA LEU A 97 -13.77 5.16 13.45
C LEU A 97 -14.62 5.46 14.70
N PRO A 98 -15.84 6.02 14.54
CA PRO A 98 -16.78 6.12 15.64
C PRO A 98 -16.98 4.73 16.25
N ALA A 99 -17.09 4.63 17.57
CA ALA A 99 -17.17 3.35 18.29
C ALA A 99 -18.30 2.40 17.82
N ASN A 100 -19.27 2.92 17.06
CA ASN A 100 -20.40 2.19 16.51
C ASN A 100 -20.25 1.76 15.03
N VAL A 101 -19.14 2.10 14.37
CA VAL A 101 -18.89 1.68 12.99
C VAL A 101 -18.16 0.35 13.03
N GLN A 102 -18.88 -0.73 12.71
CA GLN A 102 -18.23 -2.02 12.48
C GLN A 102 -17.30 -1.89 11.26
N PRO A 103 -16.07 -2.43 11.33
CA PRO A 103 -15.23 -2.52 10.16
C PRO A 103 -15.99 -3.27 9.06
N PRO A 104 -15.89 -2.85 7.79
CA PRO A 104 -16.53 -3.54 6.68
C PRO A 104 -16.16 -5.02 6.71
N GLN A 105 -17.16 -5.89 6.60
CA GLN A 105 -16.92 -7.33 6.58
C GLN A 105 -16.12 -7.67 5.31
N GLU A 106 -15.29 -8.72 5.36
CA GLU A 106 -14.42 -9.11 4.23
C GLU A 106 -15.20 -9.29 2.92
N GLN A 107 -16.45 -9.74 3.01
CA GLN A 107 -17.37 -9.86 1.88
C GLN A 107 -17.70 -8.51 1.23
N GLN A 108 -17.91 -7.46 2.03
CA GLN A 108 -18.14 -6.10 1.53
C GLN A 108 -16.88 -5.51 0.89
N MET A 109 -15.68 -5.83 1.39
CA MET A 109 -14.44 -5.44 0.72
C MET A 109 -14.29 -6.12 -0.64
N GLN A 110 -14.56 -7.43 -0.73
CA GLN A 110 -14.48 -8.17 -2.00
C GLN A 110 -15.49 -7.64 -3.02
N GLU A 111 -16.70 -7.34 -2.60
CA GLU A 111 -17.72 -6.75 -3.46
C GLU A 111 -17.32 -5.36 -3.95
N LEU A 112 -16.74 -4.54 -3.05
CA LEU A 112 -16.24 -3.22 -3.40
C LEU A 112 -15.06 -3.31 -4.40
N GLU A 113 -14.11 -4.20 -4.19
CA GLU A 113 -13.00 -4.44 -5.12
C GLU A 113 -13.50 -4.88 -6.49
N ALA A 114 -14.45 -5.81 -6.54
CA ALA A 114 -15.05 -6.27 -7.79
C ALA A 114 -15.81 -5.15 -8.51
N ALA A 115 -16.55 -4.31 -7.77
CA ALA A 115 -17.23 -3.15 -8.33
C ALA A 115 -16.26 -2.11 -8.88
N THR A 116 -15.17 -1.83 -8.15
CA THR A 116 -14.15 -0.86 -8.56
C THR A 116 -13.40 -1.33 -9.80
N LYS A 117 -13.07 -2.62 -9.87
CA LYS A 117 -12.45 -3.23 -11.06
C LYS A 117 -13.38 -3.16 -12.28
N LYS A 118 -14.67 -3.46 -12.13
CA LYS A 118 -15.65 -3.35 -13.21
C LYS A 118 -15.78 -1.91 -13.71
N LEU A 119 -15.81 -0.93 -12.80
CA LEU A 119 -15.86 0.49 -13.16
C LEU A 119 -14.60 0.91 -13.92
N PHE A 120 -13.44 0.52 -13.42
CA PHE A 120 -12.16 0.79 -14.08
C PHE A 120 -12.09 0.17 -15.48
N GLU A 121 -12.48 -1.10 -15.64
CA GLU A 121 -12.52 -1.76 -16.95
C GLU A 121 -13.50 -1.08 -17.91
N ARG A 122 -14.67 -0.67 -17.42
CA ARG A 122 -15.65 0.07 -18.24
C ARG A 122 -15.07 1.40 -18.71
N GLN A 123 -14.43 2.15 -17.81
CA GLN A 123 -13.80 3.42 -18.14
C GLN A 123 -12.65 3.25 -19.14
N LYS A 124 -11.81 2.22 -18.95
CA LYS A 124 -10.74 1.88 -19.88
C LYS A 124 -11.27 1.56 -21.28
N ARG A 125 -12.32 0.75 -21.39
CA ARG A 125 -12.95 0.43 -22.70
C ARG A 125 -13.50 1.67 -23.40
N LEU A 126 -14.04 2.62 -22.65
CA LEU A 126 -14.51 3.89 -23.20
C LEU A 126 -13.35 4.77 -23.69
N GLN A 127 -12.22 4.76 -22.99
CA GLN A 127 -11.01 5.46 -23.45
C GLN A 127 -10.42 4.79 -24.69
N ASP A 128 -10.35 3.46 -24.72
CA ASP A 128 -9.83 2.70 -25.85
C ASP A 128 -10.69 2.91 -27.11
N SER A 129 -12.02 2.92 -26.97
CA SER A 129 -12.92 3.17 -28.11
C SER A 129 -12.84 4.60 -28.62
N ALA A 130 -12.71 5.59 -27.72
CA ALA A 130 -12.47 6.98 -28.10
C ALA A 130 -11.14 7.16 -28.84
N ALA A 131 -10.07 6.49 -28.39
CA ALA A 131 -8.76 6.51 -29.06
C ALA A 131 -8.81 5.92 -30.47
N VAL A 132 -9.55 4.82 -30.67
CA VAL A 132 -9.76 4.23 -32.00
C VAL A 132 -10.51 5.18 -32.93
N VAL A 133 -11.55 5.86 -32.44
CA VAL A 133 -12.29 6.86 -33.23
C VAL A 133 -11.40 8.03 -33.62
N VAL A 134 -10.53 8.52 -32.73
CA VAL A 134 -9.57 9.59 -33.04
C VAL A 134 -8.57 9.16 -34.12
N ASN A 135 -8.06 7.92 -34.08
CA ASN A 135 -7.20 7.39 -35.14
C ASN A 135 -7.93 7.27 -36.49
N ILE A 136 -9.21 6.89 -36.48
CA ILE A 136 -10.04 6.88 -37.70
C ILE A 136 -10.27 8.31 -38.21
N MET A 137 -10.53 9.28 -37.33
CA MET A 137 -10.68 10.68 -37.72
C MET A 137 -9.37 11.27 -38.28
N ASN A 138 -8.21 10.99 -37.66
CA ASN A 138 -6.91 11.43 -38.16
C ASN A 138 -6.51 10.78 -39.49
N SER A 139 -6.85 9.49 -39.69
CA SER A 139 -6.61 8.81 -40.98
C SER A 139 -7.54 9.29 -42.10
N GLN A 140 -8.79 9.66 -41.78
CA GLN A 140 -9.69 10.30 -42.74
C GLN A 140 -9.25 11.73 -43.11
N VAL A 141 -8.62 12.45 -42.18
CA VAL A 141 -8.03 13.77 -42.46
C VAL A 141 -6.78 13.67 -43.36
N GLN A 142 -6.02 12.57 -43.30
CA GLN A 142 -4.86 12.35 -44.19
C GLN A 142 -5.24 11.85 -45.60
N GLY A 143 -6.41 11.22 -45.78
CA GLY A 143 -6.90 10.78 -47.10
C GLY A 143 -7.47 11.90 -48.00
N ALA A 144 -7.67 13.11 -47.46
CA ALA A 144 -8.26 14.23 -48.19
C ALA A 144 -7.25 15.23 -48.78
N SER A 145 -5.94 14.91 -48.74
CA SER A 145 -4.86 15.77 -49.26
C SER A 145 -4.01 15.06 -50.32
N GLN A 146 -4.63 14.46 -51.34
CA GLN A 146 -3.96 14.03 -52.58
C GLN A 146 -5.00 13.79 -53.68
N GLY A 147 -5.47 14.87 -54.29
CA GLY A 147 -6.28 14.86 -55.52
C GLY A 147 -5.72 15.94 -56.44
N GLY A 148 -4.66 15.58 -57.17
CA GLY A 148 -3.97 16.46 -58.10
C GLY A 148 -4.89 16.95 -59.22
N GLU A 149 -4.63 18.20 -59.60
CA GLU A 149 -5.19 18.89 -60.75
C GLU A 149 -5.13 18.04 -62.04
N PRO A 150 -6.23 17.88 -62.79
CA PRO A 150 -6.14 17.42 -64.16
C PRO A 150 -5.74 18.58 -65.07
N SER A 151 -4.64 18.35 -65.79
CA SER A 151 -4.08 19.17 -66.87
C SER A 151 -5.13 19.74 -67.82
N HIS A 152 -5.08 21.07 -68.00
CA HIS A 152 -5.70 21.79 -69.11
C HIS A 152 -4.88 21.53 -70.39
N SER A 153 -5.32 20.59 -71.24
CA SER A 153 -4.75 20.39 -72.58
C SER A 153 -5.52 21.22 -73.63
N GLN A 154 -4.78 22.15 -74.23
CA GLN A 154 -5.12 23.00 -75.38
C GLN A 154 -5.64 22.19 -76.59
N HIS A 155 -6.67 22.70 -77.29
CA HIS A 155 -6.71 22.66 -78.77
C HIS A 155 -7.79 23.60 -79.32
N SER A 156 -7.40 24.81 -79.75
CA SER A 156 -8.22 25.69 -80.58
C SER A 156 -7.62 25.77 -81.97
N GLN A 157 -8.19 25.04 -82.95
CA GLN A 157 -8.02 25.36 -84.36
C GLN A 157 -9.06 24.69 -85.25
N ARG A 158 -9.89 25.53 -85.89
CA ARG A 158 -10.33 25.50 -87.31
C ARG A 158 -11.56 26.41 -87.42
N ARG A 159 -11.38 27.59 -88.01
CA ARG A 159 -11.64 27.91 -89.43
C ARG A 159 -13.12 28.07 -89.71
#